data_AF-A0A959FXH7-F1
#
_entry.id   AF-A0A959FXH7-F1
#
_cell.length_a   1.000
_cell.length_b   1.000
_cell.length_c   1.000
_cell.angle_alpha   90.00
_cell.angle_beta   90.00
_cell.angle_gamma   90.00
#
_symmetry.space_group_name_H-M   'P 1'
#
loop_
_entity.id
_entity.type
_entity.pdbx_description
1 polymer ?
#
loop_
_entity_poly.entity_id
_entity_poly.type
_entity_poly.pdbx_seq_one_letter_code
_entity_poly.pdbx_strand_id
1 'polypeptide(L)'
;KMVAAAKLRRAQQAIQQMRPYADKLDAMLKNILSNLEGDVQSSFGQEREVKKACIVVVTSNRGLAGAFNANIIKKALDLVEGKYADLRAAGNLS
;
A
#
# COMPACT_ATOMS: atom_id res chain seq x y z
N LYS A 1 -16.17 -25.21 4.05
CA LYS A 1 -15.14 -24.45 4.83
C LYS A 1 -13.68 -24.81 4.51
N MET A 2 -13.35 -26.02 4.02
CA MET A 2 -11.96 -26.41 3.72
C MET A 2 -11.29 -25.65 2.56
N VAL A 3 -12.02 -25.28 1.50
CA VAL A 3 -11.43 -24.63 0.32
C VAL A 3 -10.91 -23.22 0.62
N ALA A 4 -11.62 -22.44 1.43
CA ALA A 4 -11.19 -21.11 1.84
C ALA A 4 -9.92 -21.16 2.70
N ALA A 5 -9.85 -22.11 3.65
CA ALA A 5 -8.67 -22.34 4.48
C ALA A 5 -7.46 -22.76 3.64
N ALA A 6 -7.64 -23.63 2.64
CA ALA A 6 -6.57 -24.03 1.72
C ALA A 6 -6.05 -22.85 0.89
N LYS A 7 -6.94 -21.97 0.40
CA LYS A 7 -6.55 -20.74 -0.33
C LYS A 7 -5.79 -19.76 0.58
N LEU A 8 -6.24 -19.58 1.82
CA LEU A 8 -5.54 -18.75 2.80
C LEU A 8 -4.12 -19.28 3.08
N ARG A 9 -3.99 -20.59 3.31
CA ARG A 9 -2.69 -21.22 3.57
C ARG A 9 -1.73 -21.04 2.38
N ARG A 10 -2.21 -21.20 1.14
CA ARG A 10 -1.40 -20.93 -0.06
C ARG A 10 -0.95 -19.47 -0.14
N ALA A 11 -1.83 -18.52 0.15
CA ALA A 11 -1.48 -17.10 0.17
C ALA A 11 -0.43 -16.78 1.24
N GLN A 12 -0.57 -17.35 2.44
CA GLN A 12 0.41 -17.20 3.53
C GLN A 12 1.77 -17.78 3.15
N GLN A 13 1.80 -18.95 2.51
CA GLN A 13 3.05 -19.56 2.04
C GLN A 13 3.73 -18.72 0.95
N ALA A 14 2.95 -18.18 0.00
CA ALA A 14 3.49 -17.28 -1.02
C ALA A 14 4.12 -16.00 -0.41
N ILE A 15 3.48 -15.42 0.61
CA ILE A 15 4.02 -14.26 1.34
C ILE A 15 5.34 -14.61 2.05
N GLN A 16 5.41 -15.77 2.71
CA GLN A 16 6.63 -16.22 3.38
C GLN A 16 7.78 -16.44 2.38
N GLN A 17 7.48 -17.00 1.20
CA GLN A 17 8.46 -17.20 0.15
C GLN A 17 8.91 -15.89 -0.52
N MET A 18 8.03 -14.90 -0.60
CA MET A 18 8.36 -13.58 -1.19
C MET A 18 9.19 -12.71 -0.24
N ARG A 19 9.11 -12.94 1.08
CA ARG A 19 9.80 -12.12 2.09
C ARG A 19 11.32 -12.01 1.88
N PRO A 20 12.09 -13.09 1.65
CA PRO A 20 13.54 -12.99 1.39
C PRO A 20 13.88 -12.13 0.17
N TYR A 21 13.04 -12.13 -0.87
CA TYR A 21 13.23 -11.29 -2.05
C TYR A 21 13.02 -9.81 -1.71
N ALA A 22 11.94 -9.48 -1.00
CA ALA A 22 11.66 -8.12 -0.55
C ALA A 22 12.79 -7.58 0.35
N ASP A 23 13.28 -8.40 1.29
CA ASP A 23 14.36 -8.03 2.20
C ASP A 23 15.67 -7.78 1.43
N LYS A 24 15.97 -8.59 0.41
CA LYS A 24 17.18 -8.40 -0.41
C LYS A 24 17.08 -7.18 -1.31
N LEU A 25 15.88 -6.90 -1.86
CA LEU A 25 15.61 -5.69 -2.63
C LEU A 25 15.80 -4.43 -1.77
N ASP A 26 15.25 -4.41 -0.56
CA ASP A 26 15.40 -3.30 0.39
C ASP A 26 16.87 -3.09 0.76
N ALA A 27 17.61 -4.17 1.04
CA ALA A 27 19.05 -4.08 1.29
C ALA A 27 19.83 -3.52 0.10
N MET A 28 19.50 -3.92 -1.13
CA MET A 28 20.13 -3.38 -2.33
C MET A 28 19.81 -1.90 -2.53
N LEU A 29 18.54 -1.50 -2.36
CA LEU A 29 18.13 -0.09 -2.47
C LEU A 29 18.85 0.77 -1.43
N LYS A 30 18.95 0.30 -0.18
CA LYS A 30 19.70 0.99 0.88
C LYS A 30 21.18 1.14 0.55
N ASN A 31 21.83 0.08 0.06
CA ASN A 31 23.23 0.13 -0.34
C ASN A 31 23.48 1.10 -1.50
N ILE A 32 22.56 1.17 -2.47
CA ILE A 32 22.66 2.13 -3.58
C ILE A 32 22.53 3.57 -3.04
N LEU A 33 21.51 3.83 -2.22
CA LEU A 33 21.26 5.15 -1.64
C LEU A 33 22.39 5.60 -0.70
N SER A 34 23.07 4.68 0.00
CA SER A 34 24.16 5.02 0.91
C SER A 34 25.51 5.26 0.22
N ASN A 35 25.73 4.69 -0.97
CA ASN A 35 26.97 4.86 -1.74
C ASN A 35 26.91 6.01 -2.76
N LEU A 36 25.74 6.60 -2.97
CA LEU A 36 25.57 7.81 -3.78
C LEU A 36 25.87 9.04 -2.92
N GLU A 37 27.16 9.33 -2.73
CA GLU A 37 27.60 10.65 -2.28
C GLU A 37 27.33 11.67 -3.40
N GLY A 38 26.25 12.45 -3.25
CA GLY A 38 25.91 13.55 -4.16
C GLY A 38 24.69 13.28 -5.03
N ASP A 39 23.60 13.96 -4.68
CA ASP A 39 22.52 14.41 -5.56
C ASP A 39 21.65 13.38 -6.31
N VAL A 40 21.60 12.13 -5.86
CA VAL A 40 20.47 11.24 -6.23
C VAL A 40 19.41 11.33 -5.14
N GLN A 41 18.82 12.52 -5.00
CA GLN A 41 17.55 12.64 -4.32
C GLN A 41 16.46 12.05 -5.22
N SER A 42 16.33 10.71 -5.20
CA SER A 42 15.19 10.00 -5.78
C SER A 42 13.92 10.79 -5.46
N SER A 43 13.11 11.12 -6.47
CA SER A 43 11.87 11.89 -6.26
C SER A 43 10.91 11.22 -5.26
N PHE A 44 11.12 9.93 -4.95
CA PHE A 44 10.37 9.16 -3.96
C PHE A 44 10.98 9.17 -2.54
N GLY A 45 12.22 9.63 -2.38
CA GLY A 45 12.92 9.73 -1.09
C GLY A 45 12.90 11.13 -0.48
N GLN A 46 12.44 12.15 -1.21
CA GLN A 46 12.34 13.52 -0.72
C GLN A 46 11.03 13.73 0.05
N GLU A 47 11.12 14.26 1.27
CA GLU A 47 9.94 14.72 2.01
C GLU A 47 9.46 16.06 1.42
N ARG A 48 8.18 16.12 1.06
CA ARG A 48 7.57 17.28 0.42
C ARG A 48 6.15 17.46 0.90
N GLU A 49 5.67 18.70 0.82
CA GLU A 49 4.27 19.02 1.06
C GLU A 49 3.36 18.27 0.08
N VAL A 50 2.31 17.63 0.61
CA VAL A 50 1.38 16.82 -0.19
C VAL A 50 0.37 17.75 -0.89
N LYS A 51 0.66 18.07 -2.15
CA LYS A 51 -0.26 18.87 -3.00
C LYS A 51 -1.27 18.03 -3.77
N LYS A 52 -0.96 16.76 -4.01
CA LYS A 52 -1.81 15.76 -4.66
C LYS A 52 -1.58 14.40 -4.01
N ALA A 53 -2.65 13.64 -3.85
CA ALA A 53 -2.60 12.30 -3.26
C ALA A 53 -3.41 11.31 -4.09
N CYS A 54 -3.02 10.04 -4.04
CA CYS A 54 -3.73 8.92 -4.65
C CYS A 54 -3.99 7.85 -3.59
N ILE A 55 -5.24 7.43 -3.43
CA ILE A 55 -5.65 6.40 -2.50
C ILE A 55 -5.97 5.14 -3.30
N VAL A 56 -5.08 4.14 -3.18
CA VAL A 56 -5.30 2.83 -3.78
C VAL A 56 -6.07 1.95 -2.79
N VAL A 57 -7.34 1.68 -3.08
CA VAL A 57 -8.21 0.83 -2.25
C VAL A 57 -8.21 -0.60 -2.80
N VAL A 58 -7.80 -1.57 -1.98
CA VAL A 58 -7.73 -2.98 -2.36
C VAL A 58 -8.83 -3.76 -1.65
N THR A 59 -9.77 -4.34 -2.41
CA THR A 59 -10.91 -5.13 -1.91
C THR A 59 -10.92 -6.55 -2.47
N SER A 60 -11.82 -7.42 -2.00
CA SER A 60 -12.00 -8.75 -2.59
C SER A 60 -12.90 -8.70 -3.82
N ASN A 61 -12.53 -9.44 -4.87
CA ASN A 61 -13.34 -9.58 -6.09
C ASN A 61 -14.60 -10.46 -5.88
N ARG A 62 -14.65 -11.24 -4.81
CA ARG A 62 -15.77 -12.14 -4.49
C ARG A 62 -16.48 -11.68 -3.22
N GLY A 63 -17.80 -11.87 -3.20
CA GLY A 63 -18.64 -11.71 -2.00
C GLY A 63 -18.50 -12.87 -1.01
N LEU A 64 -19.40 -12.91 -0.01
CA LEU A 64 -19.43 -13.92 1.08
C LEU A 64 -18.22 -13.86 2.04
N ALA A 65 -17.57 -12.70 2.15
CA ALA A 65 -16.48 -12.41 3.08
C ALA A 65 -16.96 -11.57 4.30
N GLY A 66 -18.24 -11.67 4.66
CA GLY A 66 -18.85 -10.86 5.72
C GLY A 66 -18.66 -9.37 5.48
N ALA A 67 -18.23 -8.63 6.51
CA ALA A 67 -18.03 -7.18 6.48
C ALA A 67 -16.68 -6.73 5.86
N PHE A 68 -15.89 -7.64 5.26
CA PHE A 68 -14.54 -7.32 4.77
C PHE A 68 -14.50 -6.11 3.82
N ASN A 69 -15.25 -6.14 2.72
CA ASN A 69 -15.26 -5.04 1.75
C ASN A 69 -15.89 -3.76 2.34
N ALA A 70 -16.96 -3.90 3.12
CA ALA A 70 -17.63 -2.77 3.75
C ALA A 70 -16.70 -2.01 4.71
N ASN A 71 -15.91 -2.74 5.51
CA ASN A 71 -14.96 -2.13 6.44
C ASN A 71 -13.83 -1.39 5.72
N ILE A 72 -13.31 -1.95 4.62
CA ILE A 72 -12.26 -1.31 3.81
C ILE A 72 -12.78 -0.02 3.18
N ILE A 73 -13.97 -0.07 2.57
CA ILE A 73 -14.60 1.09 1.93
C ILE A 73 -14.89 2.18 2.96
N LYS A 74 -15.45 1.81 4.12
CA LYS A 74 -15.71 2.77 5.20
C LYS A 74 -14.42 3.45 5.65
N LYS A 75 -13.34 2.69 5.84
CA LYS A 75 -12.05 3.27 6.26
C LYS A 75 -11.44 4.18 5.18
N ALA A 76 -11.61 3.81 3.90
CA ALA A 76 -11.17 4.66 2.79
C ALA A 76 -11.95 5.98 2.78
N LEU A 77 -13.27 5.95 2.96
CA LEU A 77 -14.10 7.15 3.07
C LEU A 77 -13.69 8.02 4.27
N ASP A 78 -13.47 7.42 5.45
CA ASP A 78 -13.01 8.15 6.63
C ASP A 78 -11.68 8.89 6.38
N LEU A 79 -10.76 8.31 5.60
CA LEU A 79 -9.50 8.95 5.22
C LEU A 79 -9.70 10.10 4.23
N VAL A 80 -10.60 9.90 3.27
CA VAL A 80 -10.94 10.87 2.22
C VAL A 80 -11.66 12.09 2.80
N GLU A 81 -12.60 11.88 3.72
CA GLU A 81 -13.43 12.92 4.33
C GLU A 81 -12.78 13.54 5.58
N GLY A 82 -11.84 12.84 6.22
CA GLY A 82 -11.07 13.35 7.34
C GLY A 82 -9.74 13.94 6.87
N LYS A 83 -8.71 13.09 6.82
CA LYS A 83 -7.31 13.52 6.63
C LYS A 83 -7.05 14.23 5.29
N TYR A 84 -7.78 13.88 4.24
CA TYR A 84 -7.55 14.40 2.88
C TYR A 84 -8.72 15.24 2.35
N ALA A 85 -9.58 15.76 3.23
CA ALA A 85 -10.75 16.55 2.86
C ALA A 85 -10.37 17.77 2.01
N ASP A 86 -9.32 18.48 2.39
CA ASP A 86 -8.84 19.68 1.70
C ASP A 86 -8.33 19.35 0.29
N LEU A 87 -7.61 18.23 0.14
CA LEU A 87 -7.14 17.76 -1.17
C LEU A 87 -8.30 17.30 -2.06
N ARG A 88 -9.33 16.68 -1.47
CA ARG A 88 -10.56 16.30 -2.20
C ARG A 88 -11.31 17.54 -2.70
N ALA A 89 -11.50 18.54 -1.83
CA ALA A 89 -12.18 19.78 -2.18
C ALA A 89 -11.46 20.53 -3.30
N ALA A 90 -10.12 20.50 -3.29
CA ALA A 90 -9.28 21.07 -4.34
C ALA A 90 -9.17 20.23 -5.63
N GLY A 91 -9.84 19.07 -5.73
CA GLY A 91 -9.77 18.18 -6.90
C GLY A 91 -8.42 17.45 -7.06
N ASN A 92 -7.62 17.40 -6.00
CA ASN A 92 -6.25 16.90 -5.98
C ASN A 92 -6.11 15.50 -5.36
N LEU A 93 -7.23 14.80 -5.18
CA LEU A 93 -7.30 13.44 -4.65
C LEU A 93 -7.82 12.48 -5.72
N SER A 94 -7.08 11.40 -5.96
CA SER A 94 -7.44 10.30 -6.87
C SER A 94 -7.62 8.99 -6.13
#